data_AF-A0A3N0A6T3-F1
#
_entry.id   AF-A0A3N0A6T3-F1
#
_cell.length_a   1.000
_cell.length_b   1.000
_cell.length_c   1.000
_cell.angle_alpha   90.00
_cell.angle_beta   90.00
_cell.angle_gamma   90.00
#
_symmetry.space_group_name_H-M   'P 1'
#
loop_
_entity.id
_entity.type
_entity.pdbx_description
1 polymer ?
#
loop_
_entity_poly.entity_id
_entity_poly.type
_entity_poly.pdbx_seq_one_letter_code
_entity_poly.pdbx_strand_id
1 'polypeptide(L)'
;MTIALYLAHLNPVTHAHVEIITELQDLADSVKVMPVVFRSGEREINSKSFPFDYSTRKKMLESVFGNSISITDDYAFEAPFKKYLPPLVRSRSWRLKRQILHGVKGEYFSYTGDRAEGYMLKIYGLHPRVGQRKQISATSVKEKLFDSALNGGQEWKSDVPKKVAEIINESWGVVEKYAGIKDLTTRVAGMKFPKEGWSE
;
A
#
# COMPACT_ATOMS: atom_id res chain seq x y z
N MET A 1 20.40 11.97 -9.88
CA MET A 1 19.81 11.03 -8.93
C MET A 1 18.31 11.19 -8.96
N THR A 2 17.63 10.18 -9.47
CA THR A 2 16.19 10.10 -9.67
C THR A 2 15.64 9.03 -8.73
N ILE A 3 14.60 9.37 -7.96
CA ILE A 3 13.98 8.49 -6.98
C ILE A 3 12.57 8.11 -7.45
N ALA A 4 12.29 6.82 -7.61
CA ALA A 4 10.96 6.32 -7.85
C ALA A 4 10.20 6.15 -6.52
N LEU A 5 9.02 6.75 -6.41
CA LEU A 5 8.14 6.64 -5.25
C LEU A 5 7.01 5.66 -5.54
N TYR A 6 6.99 4.53 -4.85
CA TYR A 6 5.90 3.56 -4.97
C TYR A 6 4.97 3.62 -3.76
N LEU A 7 3.79 4.22 -3.97
CA LEU A 7 2.74 4.40 -2.97
C LEU A 7 1.70 3.30 -3.17
N ALA A 8 1.58 2.35 -2.24
CA ALA A 8 0.68 1.21 -2.43
C ALA A 8 0.20 0.61 -1.10
N HIS A 9 -0.97 -0.03 -1.10
CA HIS A 9 -1.49 -0.68 0.10
C HIS A 9 -0.73 -1.98 0.46
N LEU A 10 -0.26 -2.75 -0.53
CA LEU A 10 0.55 -3.96 -0.34
C LEU A 10 -0.10 -5.01 0.60
N ASN A 11 -1.38 -5.30 0.39
CA ASN A 11 -2.19 -6.16 1.25
C ASN A 11 -2.74 -7.39 0.48
N PRO A 12 -1.94 -8.47 0.29
CA PRO A 12 -0.52 -8.64 0.64
C PRO A 12 0.45 -8.13 -0.45
N VAL A 13 1.77 -8.33 -0.25
CA VAL A 13 2.77 -8.24 -1.33
C VAL A 13 2.58 -9.42 -2.30
N THR A 14 2.54 -9.17 -3.61
CA THR A 14 2.23 -10.18 -4.65
C THR A 14 3.31 -10.16 -5.72
N HIS A 15 3.30 -11.15 -6.63
CA HIS A 15 4.21 -11.15 -7.78
C HIS A 15 4.07 -9.89 -8.65
N ALA A 16 2.86 -9.35 -8.80
CA ALA A 16 2.65 -8.09 -9.51
C ALA A 16 3.36 -6.90 -8.85
N HIS A 17 3.38 -6.84 -7.50
CA HIS A 17 4.14 -5.80 -6.80
C HIS A 17 5.65 -5.99 -6.98
N VAL A 18 6.12 -7.23 -7.02
CA VAL A 18 7.55 -7.51 -7.27
C VAL A 18 7.95 -7.02 -8.66
N GLU A 19 7.17 -7.37 -9.68
CA GLU A 19 7.38 -6.93 -11.05
C GLU A 19 7.43 -5.40 -11.17
N ILE A 20 6.47 -4.70 -10.56
CA ILE A 20 6.45 -3.22 -10.54
C ILE A 20 7.71 -2.66 -9.89
N ILE A 21 8.12 -3.17 -8.72
CA ILE A 21 9.28 -2.64 -8.01
C ILE A 21 10.57 -2.89 -8.82
N THR A 22 10.70 -4.05 -9.45
CA THR A 22 11.84 -4.35 -10.35
C THR A 22 11.88 -3.41 -11.54
N GLU A 23 10.74 -3.17 -12.21
CA GLU A 23 10.66 -2.17 -13.29
C GLU A 23 11.06 -0.77 -12.82
N LEU A 24 10.71 -0.39 -11.59
CA LEU A 24 11.10 0.90 -11.03
C LEU A 24 12.61 0.98 -10.73
N GLN A 25 13.25 -0.12 -10.36
CA GLN A 25 14.70 -0.20 -10.16
C GLN A 25 15.46 -0.01 -11.48
N ASP A 26 14.87 -0.40 -12.61
CA ASP A 26 15.46 -0.17 -13.95
C ASP A 26 15.30 1.29 -14.43
N LEU A 27 14.32 2.02 -13.90
CA LEU A 27 13.95 3.37 -14.35
C LEU A 27 14.48 4.51 -13.46
N ALA A 28 15.03 4.19 -12.28
CA ALA A 28 15.44 5.17 -11.28
C ALA A 28 16.69 4.70 -10.54
N ASP A 29 17.48 5.65 -10.02
CA ASP A 29 18.69 5.35 -9.24
C ASP A 29 18.35 4.70 -7.89
N SER A 30 17.16 4.97 -7.35
CA SER A 30 16.64 4.30 -6.16
C SER A 30 15.12 4.23 -6.13
N VAL A 31 14.60 3.23 -5.42
CA VAL A 31 13.16 3.03 -5.23
C VAL A 31 12.82 3.17 -3.74
N LYS A 32 11.89 4.07 -3.46
CA LYS A 32 11.28 4.25 -2.13
C LYS A 32 9.87 3.69 -2.15
N VAL A 33 9.65 2.59 -1.45
CA VAL A 33 8.35 1.94 -1.29
C VAL A 33 7.72 2.41 0.02
N MET A 34 6.48 2.88 -0.06
CA MET A 34 5.73 3.39 1.08
C MET A 34 4.40 2.65 1.18
N PRO A 35 4.33 1.57 1.99
CA PRO A 35 3.06 0.94 2.33
C PRO A 35 2.12 1.98 2.96
N VAL A 36 0.89 2.09 2.46
CA VAL A 36 -0.09 3.04 3.02
C VAL A 36 -0.40 2.67 4.47
N VAL A 37 -0.32 3.62 5.39
CA VAL A 37 -0.65 3.42 6.80
C VAL A 37 -1.80 4.34 7.20
N PHE A 38 -2.78 3.80 7.92
CA PHE A 38 -3.87 4.59 8.52
C PHE A 38 -3.68 4.59 10.03
N ARG A 39 -3.59 5.77 10.66
CA ARG A 39 -3.32 5.90 12.10
C ARG A 39 -4.41 6.67 12.82
N SER A 40 -4.62 6.30 14.07
CA SER A 40 -5.37 7.08 15.06
C SER A 40 -4.55 7.13 16.34
N GLY A 41 -3.74 8.18 16.48
CA GLY A 41 -2.74 8.27 17.54
C GLY A 41 -1.62 7.26 17.28
N GLU A 42 -1.27 6.46 18.27
CA GLU A 42 -0.17 5.47 18.17
C GLU A 42 -0.60 4.15 17.50
N ARG A 43 -1.90 3.98 17.22
CA ARG A 43 -2.45 2.73 16.68
C ARG A 43 -2.66 2.80 15.17
N GLU A 44 -2.19 1.77 14.45
CA GLU A 44 -2.56 1.51 13.06
C GLU A 44 -4.00 0.93 12.97
N ILE A 45 -4.80 1.50 12.08
CA ILE A 45 -6.17 1.07 11.79
C ILE A 45 -6.13 0.07 10.62
N ASN A 46 -6.34 -1.20 10.94
CA ASN A 46 -6.49 -2.27 9.95
C ASN A 46 -7.96 -2.56 9.64
N SER A 47 -8.23 -3.13 8.47
CA SER A 47 -9.58 -3.54 8.06
C SER A 47 -9.51 -4.77 7.17
N LYS A 48 -10.67 -5.33 6.79
CA LYS A 48 -10.72 -6.39 5.78
C LYS A 48 -10.06 -6.01 4.46
N SER A 49 -10.07 -4.73 4.08
CA SER A 49 -9.40 -4.29 2.86
C SER A 49 -7.88 -4.20 2.99
N PHE A 50 -7.36 -3.99 4.21
CA PHE A 50 -5.93 -3.88 4.55
C PHE A 50 -5.64 -4.63 5.86
N PRO A 51 -5.67 -5.98 5.82
CA PRO A 51 -5.62 -6.81 7.02
C PRO A 51 -4.24 -6.84 7.69
N PHE A 52 -3.16 -6.69 6.92
CA PHE A 52 -1.79 -6.73 7.42
C PHE A 52 -1.31 -5.33 7.82
N ASP A 53 -0.70 -5.22 8.98
CA ASP A 53 -0.11 -3.99 9.49
C ASP A 53 1.16 -3.59 8.73
N TYR A 54 1.71 -2.42 9.03
CA TYR A 54 2.95 -1.94 8.41
C TYR A 54 4.11 -2.91 8.68
N SER A 55 4.23 -3.43 9.91
CA SER A 55 5.35 -4.28 10.31
C SER A 55 5.41 -5.57 9.47
N THR A 56 4.26 -6.23 9.28
CA THR A 56 4.16 -7.45 8.47
C THR A 56 4.44 -7.15 7.01
N ARG A 57 3.86 -6.08 6.44
CA ARG A 57 4.10 -5.69 5.04
C ARG A 57 5.55 -5.29 4.78
N LYS A 58 6.19 -4.63 5.74
CA LYS A 58 7.63 -4.32 5.70
C LYS A 58 8.46 -5.61 5.68
N LYS A 59 8.17 -6.55 6.57
CA LYS A 59 8.82 -7.88 6.59
C LYS A 59 8.66 -8.61 5.25
N MET A 60 7.48 -8.55 4.64
CA MET A 60 7.23 -9.13 3.30
C MET A 60 8.15 -8.50 2.24
N LEU A 61 8.22 -7.18 2.18
CA LEU A 61 9.09 -6.46 1.23
C LEU A 61 10.57 -6.76 1.47
N GLU A 62 11.04 -6.69 2.72
CA GLU A 62 12.43 -6.98 3.10
C GLU A 62 12.82 -8.43 2.75
N SER A 63 11.90 -9.38 2.91
CA SER A 63 12.16 -10.78 2.57
C SER A 63 12.49 -10.99 1.08
N VAL A 64 11.90 -10.17 0.20
CA VAL A 64 12.06 -10.25 -1.25
C VAL A 64 13.22 -9.39 -1.74
N PHE A 65 13.30 -8.15 -1.27
CA PHE A 65 14.20 -7.14 -1.83
C PHE A 65 15.44 -6.87 -0.96
N GLY A 66 15.47 -7.34 0.29
CA GLY A 66 16.53 -7.01 1.23
C GLY A 66 16.74 -5.50 1.32
N ASN A 67 17.98 -5.06 1.11
CA ASN A 67 18.37 -3.65 1.15
C ASN A 67 18.34 -2.96 -0.22
N SER A 68 17.80 -3.59 -1.27
CA SER A 68 17.77 -3.02 -2.63
C SER A 68 16.73 -1.91 -2.81
N ILE A 69 15.84 -1.72 -1.84
CA ILE A 69 14.82 -0.67 -1.82
C ILE A 69 14.78 0.01 -0.46
N SER A 70 14.31 1.26 -0.42
CA SER A 70 14.01 1.95 0.83
C SER A 70 12.53 1.75 1.20
N ILE A 71 12.25 1.26 2.41
CA ILE A 71 10.88 1.03 2.89
C ILE A 71 10.61 1.96 4.06
N THR A 72 9.58 2.79 3.94
CA THR A 72 9.25 3.84 4.94
C THR A 72 7.74 3.91 5.18
N ASP A 73 7.35 4.39 6.36
CA ASP A 73 5.96 4.66 6.75
C ASP A 73 5.55 6.12 6.45
N ASP A 74 6.29 6.80 5.58
CA ASP A 74 6.10 8.20 5.23
C ASP A 74 4.75 8.48 4.53
N TYR A 75 4.09 7.45 3.99
CA TYR A 75 2.73 7.54 3.45
C TYR A 75 1.67 7.13 4.48
N ALA A 76 1.67 7.86 5.61
CA ALA A 76 0.75 7.67 6.72
C ALA A 76 -0.34 8.75 6.76
N PHE A 77 -1.59 8.31 6.90
CA PHE A 77 -2.76 9.15 7.10
C PHE A 77 -3.13 9.17 8.58
N GLU A 78 -3.18 10.36 9.17
CA GLU A 78 -3.62 10.55 10.56
C GLU A 78 -5.11 10.90 10.60
N ALA A 79 -5.88 10.19 11.42
CA ALA A 79 -7.30 10.46 11.58
C ALA A 79 -7.57 11.94 11.99
N PRO A 80 -8.66 12.54 11.53
CA PRO A 80 -9.65 11.97 10.61
C PRO A 80 -9.26 12.09 9.13
N PHE A 81 -9.44 11.02 8.36
CA PHE A 81 -8.97 10.88 6.97
C PHE A 81 -9.65 11.80 5.97
N LYS A 82 -10.90 12.22 6.23
CA LYS A 82 -11.61 13.19 5.38
C LYS A 82 -10.85 14.51 5.18
N LYS A 83 -9.89 14.82 6.08
CA LYS A 83 -9.05 16.03 6.01
C LYS A 83 -8.05 16.02 4.85
N TYR A 84 -7.78 14.87 4.23
CA TYR A 84 -6.89 14.73 3.08
C TYR A 84 -7.65 14.73 1.73
N LEU A 85 -8.92 15.11 1.73
CA LEU A 85 -9.69 15.24 0.49
C LEU A 85 -9.71 16.68 -0.01
N PRO A 86 -9.88 16.91 -1.33
CA PRO A 86 -10.09 18.23 -1.88
C PRO A 86 -11.33 18.94 -1.27
N PRO A 87 -11.32 20.28 -1.13
CA PRO A 87 -10.28 21.19 -1.60
C PRO A 87 -9.05 21.21 -0.66
N LEU A 88 -7.86 20.95 -1.22
CA LEU A 88 -6.58 20.69 -0.53
C LEU A 88 -5.93 21.96 0.08
N VAL A 89 -6.76 22.92 0.49
CA VAL A 89 -6.34 24.24 1.03
C VAL A 89 -5.87 24.13 2.49
N ARG A 90 -5.82 22.92 3.06
CA ARG A 90 -5.53 22.69 4.48
C ARG A 90 -4.06 22.27 4.70
N SER A 91 -3.45 22.79 5.76
CA SER A 91 -2.05 22.54 6.17
C SER A 91 -1.64 21.06 6.23
N ARG A 92 -2.59 20.15 6.46
CA ARG A 92 -2.36 18.70 6.60
C ARG A 92 -2.13 17.98 5.26
N SER A 93 -2.78 18.39 4.17
CA SER A 93 -2.52 17.82 2.83
C SER A 93 -1.08 18.13 2.39
N TRP A 94 -0.61 19.34 2.69
CA TRP A 94 0.78 19.73 2.50
C TRP A 94 1.73 19.00 3.46
N ARG A 95 1.28 18.68 4.67
CA ARG A 95 2.05 17.85 5.61
C ARG A 95 2.26 16.44 5.06
N LEU A 96 1.23 15.81 4.52
CA LEU A 96 1.35 14.48 3.88
C LEU A 96 2.33 14.51 2.72
N LYS A 97 2.24 15.53 1.85
CA LYS A 97 3.23 15.71 0.78
C LYS A 97 4.65 15.81 1.33
N ARG A 98 4.88 16.63 2.36
CA ARG A 98 6.20 16.77 2.99
C ARG A 98 6.69 15.46 3.62
N GLN A 99 5.80 14.66 4.20
CA GLN A 99 6.12 13.33 4.73
C GLN A 99 6.56 12.39 3.60
N ILE A 100 5.76 12.26 2.53
CA ILE A 100 6.11 11.42 1.36
C ILE A 100 7.48 11.79 0.79
N LEU A 101 7.77 13.09 0.67
CA LEU A 101 9.03 13.62 0.13
C LEU A 101 10.16 13.68 1.16
N HIS A 102 9.95 13.21 2.38
CA HIS A 102 11.01 13.16 3.39
C HIS A 102 12.17 12.28 2.91
N GLY A 103 13.39 12.81 2.99
CA GLY A 103 14.60 12.13 2.50
C GLY A 103 14.73 12.03 0.97
N VAL A 104 13.76 12.53 0.19
CA VAL A 104 13.84 12.53 -1.29
C VAL A 104 14.67 13.73 -1.72
N LYS A 105 15.93 13.48 -2.12
CA LYS A 105 16.85 14.51 -2.64
C LYS A 105 17.01 14.32 -4.15
N GLY A 106 16.72 15.35 -4.92
CA GLY A 106 16.85 15.34 -6.39
C GLY A 106 15.52 15.15 -7.12
N GLU A 107 15.59 14.59 -8.32
CA GLU A 107 14.41 14.35 -9.15
C GLU A 107 13.63 13.15 -8.62
N TYR A 108 12.30 13.18 -8.76
CA TYR A 108 11.46 12.07 -8.35
C TYR A 108 10.20 11.99 -9.20
N PHE A 109 9.62 10.79 -9.24
CA PHE A 109 8.30 10.54 -9.79
C PHE A 109 7.57 9.52 -8.91
N SER A 110 6.24 9.60 -8.84
CA SER A 110 5.44 8.55 -8.21
C SER A 110 4.95 7.54 -9.24
N TYR A 111 4.72 6.30 -8.81
CA TYR A 111 4.11 5.27 -9.64
C TYR A 111 2.74 4.89 -9.10
N THR A 112 1.77 4.75 -10.00
CA THR A 112 0.47 4.14 -9.70
C THR A 112 -0.03 3.34 -10.90
N GLY A 113 -0.73 2.24 -10.64
CA GLY A 113 -1.46 1.48 -11.65
C GLY A 113 -2.90 1.97 -11.88
N ASP A 114 -3.37 2.97 -11.12
CA ASP A 114 -4.74 3.46 -11.17
C ASP A 114 -4.82 4.90 -11.69
N ARG A 115 -5.69 5.13 -12.68
CA ARG A 115 -5.83 6.45 -13.32
C ARG A 115 -6.42 7.51 -12.39
N ALA A 116 -7.35 7.13 -11.52
CA ALA A 116 -7.99 8.08 -10.59
C ALA A 116 -7.00 8.48 -9.48
N GLU A 117 -6.26 7.51 -8.95
CA GLU A 117 -5.14 7.77 -8.03
C GLU A 117 -4.08 8.65 -8.69
N GLY A 118 -3.73 8.39 -9.95
CA GLY A 118 -2.81 9.23 -10.72
C GLY A 118 -3.27 10.68 -10.82
N TYR A 119 -4.57 10.93 -11.00
CA TYR A 119 -5.09 12.30 -10.97
C TYR A 119 -4.91 12.95 -9.59
N MET A 120 -5.20 12.23 -8.52
CA MET A 120 -5.01 12.73 -7.15
C MET A 120 -3.54 13.05 -6.87
N LEU A 121 -2.62 12.15 -7.18
CA LEU A 121 -1.18 12.35 -7.02
C LEU A 121 -0.68 13.56 -7.82
N LYS A 122 -1.25 13.81 -9.00
CA LYS A 122 -0.94 15.01 -9.79
C LYS A 122 -1.39 16.28 -9.08
N ILE A 123 -2.58 16.30 -8.48
CA ILE A 123 -3.04 17.45 -7.68
C ILE A 123 -2.12 17.68 -6.47
N TYR A 124 -1.63 16.61 -5.84
CA TYR A 124 -0.62 16.69 -4.79
C TYR A 124 0.77 17.13 -5.29
N GLY A 125 0.96 17.24 -6.61
CA GLY A 125 2.24 17.58 -7.24
C GLY A 125 3.31 16.53 -6.94
N LEU A 126 2.94 15.24 -7.02
CA LEU A 126 3.82 14.08 -6.82
C LEU A 126 4.28 13.43 -8.14
N HIS A 127 4.03 14.09 -9.28
CA HIS A 127 4.49 13.67 -10.62
C HIS A 127 4.25 12.18 -10.94
N PRO A 128 2.98 11.73 -11.01
CA PRO A 128 2.66 10.32 -11.20
C PRO A 128 2.94 9.84 -12.62
N ARG A 129 3.59 8.68 -12.73
CA ARG A 129 3.66 7.84 -13.92
C ARG A 129 2.63 6.73 -13.76
N VAL A 130 1.66 6.70 -14.67
CA VAL A 130 0.60 5.68 -14.68
C VAL A 130 1.11 4.47 -15.44
N GLY A 131 1.28 3.35 -14.74
CA GLY A 131 1.70 2.08 -15.32
C GLY A 131 0.54 1.31 -15.97
N GLN A 132 0.88 0.20 -16.64
CA GLN A 132 -0.11 -0.74 -17.14
C GLN A 132 -0.60 -1.65 -16.00
N ARG A 133 -1.86 -2.05 -16.07
CA ARG A 133 -2.47 -2.96 -15.09
C ARG A 133 -1.82 -4.35 -15.23
N LYS A 134 -1.20 -4.83 -14.15
CA LYS A 134 -0.65 -6.19 -14.06
C LYS A 134 -1.77 -7.25 -14.01
N GLN A 135 -1.44 -8.49 -14.37
CA GLN A 135 -2.41 -9.59 -14.46
C GLN A 135 -3.02 -9.94 -13.09
N ILE A 136 -2.20 -9.95 -12.05
CA ILE A 136 -2.62 -10.29 -10.69
C ILE A 136 -2.90 -9.01 -9.91
N SER A 137 -4.06 -8.96 -9.25
CA SER A 137 -4.41 -7.85 -8.36
C SER A 137 -4.25 -8.26 -6.90
N ALA A 138 -3.80 -7.34 -6.05
CA ALA A 138 -3.76 -7.59 -4.61
C ALA A 138 -5.14 -7.94 -4.03
N THR A 139 -6.22 -7.42 -4.63
CA THR A 139 -7.59 -7.72 -4.20
C THR A 139 -7.95 -9.18 -4.46
N SER A 140 -7.63 -9.73 -5.64
CA SER A 140 -7.93 -11.15 -5.94
C SER A 140 -7.12 -12.10 -5.06
N VAL A 141 -5.84 -11.80 -4.79
CA VAL A 141 -5.02 -12.62 -3.88
C VAL A 141 -5.58 -12.60 -2.46
N LYS A 142 -6.04 -11.44 -2.00
CA LYS A 142 -6.67 -11.31 -0.68
C LYS A 142 -8.00 -12.05 -0.59
N GLU A 143 -8.80 -12.06 -1.66
CA GLU A 143 -10.03 -12.85 -1.71
C GLU A 143 -9.72 -14.35 -1.62
N LYS A 144 -8.72 -14.84 -2.37
CA LYS A 144 -8.23 -16.22 -2.25
C LYS A 144 -7.72 -16.55 -0.85
N LEU A 145 -7.05 -15.61 -0.17
CA LEU A 145 -6.60 -15.77 1.21
C LEU A 145 -7.79 -15.96 2.17
N PHE A 146 -8.81 -15.10 2.06
CA PHE A 146 -10.01 -15.20 2.91
C PHE A 146 -10.82 -16.45 2.60
N ASP A 147 -10.95 -16.82 1.33
CA ASP A 147 -11.57 -18.08 0.93
C ASP A 147 -10.82 -19.28 1.52
N SER A 148 -9.49 -19.27 1.44
CA SER A 148 -8.66 -20.32 2.04
C SER A 148 -8.79 -20.42 3.57
N ALA A 149 -9.07 -19.30 4.26
CA ALA A 149 -9.33 -19.31 5.70
C ALA A 149 -10.74 -19.82 6.06
N LEU A 150 -11.71 -19.71 5.16
CA LEU A 150 -13.11 -20.14 5.41
C LEU A 150 -13.38 -21.57 4.91
N ASN A 151 -12.87 -21.90 3.73
CA ASN A 151 -13.21 -23.11 2.98
C ASN A 151 -12.00 -24.06 2.79
N GLY A 152 -10.81 -23.64 3.25
CA GLY A 152 -9.56 -24.35 2.96
C GLY A 152 -9.03 -24.06 1.54
N GLY A 153 -7.82 -24.54 1.25
CA GLY A 153 -7.15 -24.30 -0.04
C GLY A 153 -5.87 -23.49 0.08
N GLN A 154 -5.11 -23.44 -1.02
CA GLN A 154 -3.78 -22.79 -1.06
C GLN A 154 -3.51 -22.06 -2.39
N GLU A 155 -4.56 -21.76 -3.17
CA GLU A 155 -4.42 -21.18 -4.52
C GLU A 155 -3.65 -19.85 -4.51
N TRP A 156 -3.81 -19.06 -3.44
CA TRP A 156 -3.13 -17.77 -3.25
C TRP A 156 -1.60 -17.89 -3.20
N LYS A 157 -1.04 -19.05 -2.83
CA LYS A 157 0.42 -19.22 -2.71
C LYS A 157 1.14 -19.06 -4.05
N SER A 158 0.47 -19.36 -5.16
CA SER A 158 1.01 -19.18 -6.51
C SER A 158 1.08 -17.71 -6.95
N ASP A 159 0.34 -16.82 -6.30
CA ASP A 159 0.26 -15.41 -6.65
C ASP A 159 1.26 -14.52 -5.86
N VAL A 160 2.01 -15.12 -4.94
CA VAL A 160 2.95 -14.41 -4.06
C VAL A 160 4.31 -15.11 -4.01
N PRO A 161 5.42 -14.37 -3.80
CA PRO A 161 6.73 -14.98 -3.59
C PRO A 161 6.74 -15.96 -2.42
N LYS A 162 7.52 -17.04 -2.51
CA LYS A 162 7.60 -18.09 -1.49
C LYS A 162 7.83 -17.55 -0.06
N LYS A 163 8.79 -16.62 0.11
CA LYS A 163 9.07 -15.98 1.40
C LYS A 163 7.89 -15.15 1.94
N VAL A 164 7.13 -14.52 1.04
CA VAL A 164 5.90 -13.80 1.42
C VAL A 164 4.83 -14.79 1.87
N ALA A 165 4.71 -15.94 1.20
CA ALA A 165 3.79 -17.00 1.64
C ALA A 165 4.13 -17.54 3.03
N GLU A 166 5.41 -17.70 3.34
CA GLU A 166 5.88 -18.10 4.68
C GLU A 166 5.44 -17.08 5.74
N ILE A 167 5.65 -15.78 5.50
CA ILE A 167 5.24 -14.70 6.42
C ILE A 167 3.72 -14.65 6.59
N ILE A 168 2.95 -14.87 5.52
CA ILE A 168 1.49 -14.94 5.59
C ILE A 168 1.04 -16.13 6.46
N ASN A 169 1.69 -17.30 6.33
CA ASN A 169 1.37 -18.45 7.17
C ASN A 169 1.74 -18.20 8.64
N GLU A 170 2.87 -17.54 8.91
CA GLU A 170 3.22 -17.11 10.29
C GLU A 170 2.16 -16.16 10.87
N SER A 171 1.55 -15.34 10.02
CA SER A 171 0.54 -14.34 10.37
C SER A 171 -0.89 -14.81 10.09
N TRP A 172 -1.14 -16.12 9.97
CA TRP A 172 -2.42 -16.67 9.48
C TRP A 172 -3.62 -16.24 10.32
N GLY A 173 -3.44 -16.08 11.63
CA GLY A 173 -4.50 -15.57 12.52
C GLY A 173 -5.04 -14.19 12.13
N VAL A 174 -4.25 -13.37 11.41
CA VAL A 174 -4.72 -12.10 10.81
C VAL A 174 -5.69 -12.38 9.67
N VAL A 175 -5.38 -13.35 8.80
CA VAL A 175 -6.24 -13.73 7.68
C VAL A 175 -7.58 -14.26 8.20
N GLU A 176 -7.56 -15.17 9.18
CA GLU A 176 -8.76 -15.72 9.82
C GLU A 176 -9.62 -14.63 10.46
N LYS A 177 -9.00 -13.73 11.24
CA LYS A 177 -9.68 -12.59 11.86
C LYS A 177 -10.43 -11.74 10.84
N TYR A 178 -9.84 -11.49 9.68
CA TYR A 178 -10.43 -10.59 8.68
C TYR A 178 -11.33 -11.28 7.65
N ALA A 179 -11.23 -12.60 7.49
CA ALA A 179 -12.03 -13.35 6.53
C ALA A 179 -13.54 -13.24 6.86
N GLY A 180 -13.90 -13.43 8.13
CA GLY A 180 -15.29 -13.46 8.61
C GLY A 180 -15.94 -12.09 8.86
N ILE A 181 -15.20 -10.98 8.80
CA ILE A 181 -15.77 -9.66 9.11
C ILE A 181 -16.31 -8.92 7.89
N LYS A 182 -17.18 -7.94 8.13
CA LYS A 182 -17.65 -7.01 7.09
C LYS A 182 -16.55 -6.01 6.73
N ASP A 183 -16.37 -5.72 5.44
CA ASP A 183 -15.46 -4.67 5.00
C ASP A 183 -16.04 -3.30 5.33
N LEU A 184 -15.47 -2.64 6.35
CA LEU A 184 -15.85 -1.30 6.79
C LEU A 184 -14.88 -0.27 6.21
N THR A 185 -14.82 -0.22 4.88
CA THR A 185 -14.09 0.82 4.14
C THR A 185 -15.03 1.69 3.30
N THR A 186 -14.55 2.88 2.97
CA THR A 186 -15.17 3.76 1.98
C THR A 186 -14.17 4.02 0.86
N ARG A 187 -14.65 4.16 -0.38
CA ARG A 187 -13.82 4.48 -1.53
C ARG A 187 -14.02 5.94 -1.90
N VAL A 188 -12.93 6.71 -1.94
CA VAL A 188 -12.96 8.11 -2.36
C VAL A 188 -11.80 8.39 -3.31
N ALA A 189 -12.11 8.96 -4.48
CA ALA A 189 -11.16 9.30 -5.53
C ALA A 189 -10.19 8.15 -5.90
N GLY A 190 -10.73 6.92 -6.03
CA GLY A 190 -9.95 5.72 -6.35
C GLY A 190 -9.31 5.02 -5.16
N MET A 191 -9.11 5.72 -4.04
CA MET A 191 -8.47 5.17 -2.83
C MET A 191 -9.49 4.56 -1.85
N LYS A 192 -9.07 3.52 -1.13
CA LYS A 192 -9.86 2.94 -0.03
C LYS A 192 -9.38 3.48 1.31
N PHE A 193 -10.32 3.89 2.16
CA PHE A 193 -10.09 4.37 3.51
C PHE A 193 -10.90 3.56 4.54
N PRO A 194 -10.37 3.30 5.74
CA PRO A 194 -11.17 2.78 6.84
C PRO A 194 -12.31 3.75 7.20
N LYS A 195 -13.49 3.21 7.53
CA LYS A 195 -14.59 4.01 8.10
C LYS A 195 -14.24 4.49 9.51
N GLU A 196 -13.54 3.66 10.26
CA GLU A 196 -12.93 4.05 11.53
C GLU A 196 -11.90 5.15 11.27
N GLY A 197 -12.01 6.30 11.94
CA GLY A 197 -11.16 7.46 11.66
C GLY A 197 -11.53 8.24 10.40
N TRP A 198 -12.67 7.98 9.76
CA TRP A 198 -13.12 8.71 8.56
C TRP A 198 -13.55 10.16 8.86
N SER A 199 -14.55 10.29 9.74
CA SER A 199 -15.07 11.51 10.33
C SER A 199 -14.93 11.40 11.85
N GLU A 200 -14.86 12.54 12.56
CA GLU A 200 -14.70 12.62 14.02
C GLU A 200 -15.40 11.50 14.80
#